data_AF-A0A150GBG7-F1
#
_entry.id   AF-A0A150GBG7-F1
#
_cell.length_a   1.000
_cell.length_b   1.000
_cell.length_c   1.000
_cell.angle_alpha   90.00
_cell.angle_beta   90.00
_cell.angle_gamma   90.00
#
_symmetry.space_group_name_H-M   'P 1'
#
loop_
_entity.id
_entity.type
_entity.pdbx_description
1 polymer ?
#
loop_
_entity_poly.entity_id
_entity_poly.type
_entity_poly.pdbx_seq_one_letter_code
_entity_poly.pdbx_strand_id
1 'polypeptide(L)'
;MGRLKEPTLVDDSTYLAPGSFTDCARSVGAILDLLDRLLGAGGGSGSSSGKGGGGGGQPSGAATGVGAGAGLPSAGFALVRPPGHHVLPGRPMGFGVFNAVAIAARYARERHGMERILIVDFDVHHGNGTMEVFYDDCRTLYISTHQAGLWPYTGKARETGAADGAGATVNVPLPGGSGDEAMREAWRRVVLPAAERFGPQLLLVSAGYDAHWRDPLAGMQITAAGYHWLALILEGGYDGLSLAESVEASVEGLMGRPAPSAAPPPPRALHEEPCSKVDKALQGVKGRERARTEGGGPGRW
;
A
#
# COMPACT_ATOMS: atom_id res chain seq x y z
N MET A 1 -1.75 -30.01 7.21
CA MET A 1 -0.58 -29.13 7.39
C MET A 1 0.40 -29.35 6.23
N GLY A 2 0.23 -28.63 5.11
CA GLY A 2 1.22 -28.66 4.04
C GLY A 2 2.34 -27.67 4.35
N ARG A 3 3.61 -28.09 4.27
CA ARG A 3 4.72 -27.12 4.28
C ARG A 3 4.71 -26.40 2.93
N LEU A 4 4.82 -25.07 2.93
CA LEU A 4 5.16 -24.32 1.72
C LEU A 4 6.47 -24.88 1.18
N LYS A 5 6.46 -25.32 -0.08
CA LYS A 5 7.67 -25.72 -0.80
C LYS A 5 8.24 -24.51 -1.50
N GLU A 6 9.56 -24.48 -1.64
CA GLU A 6 10.26 -23.51 -2.48
C GLU A 6 9.74 -23.59 -3.93
N PRO A 7 9.44 -22.47 -4.60
CA PRO A 7 8.93 -22.49 -5.98
C PRO A 7 9.96 -23.08 -6.94
N THR A 8 9.66 -24.24 -7.53
CA THR A 8 10.53 -24.88 -8.53
C THR A 8 10.44 -24.24 -9.92
N LEU A 9 9.65 -23.17 -10.05
CA LEU A 9 9.56 -22.32 -11.23
C LEU A 9 9.93 -20.89 -10.80
N VAL A 10 11.23 -20.64 -10.77
CA VAL A 10 11.78 -19.30 -10.96
C VAL A 10 11.99 -19.18 -12.47
N ASP A 11 11.17 -18.37 -13.14
CA ASP A 11 11.46 -17.97 -14.51
C ASP A 11 12.38 -16.75 -14.55
N ASP A 12 13.01 -16.52 -15.70
CA ASP A 12 14.05 -15.50 -15.91
C ASP A 12 13.58 -14.05 -15.68
N SER A 13 12.28 -13.81 -15.46
CA SER A 13 11.75 -12.50 -15.03
C SER A 13 11.90 -12.24 -13.52
N THR A 14 12.36 -13.23 -12.75
CA THR A 14 12.48 -13.17 -11.29
C THR A 14 13.93 -13.29 -10.82
N TYR A 15 14.50 -12.18 -10.33
CA TYR A 15 15.85 -12.13 -9.73
C TYR A 15 15.92 -12.81 -8.35
N LEU A 16 15.67 -14.12 -8.29
CA LEU A 16 15.66 -14.91 -7.06
C LEU A 16 16.94 -15.76 -6.96
N ALA A 17 17.63 -15.63 -5.83
CA ALA A 17 18.83 -16.39 -5.50
C ALA A 17 18.50 -17.50 -4.47
N PRO A 18 19.35 -18.53 -4.33
CA PRO A 18 19.23 -19.49 -3.23
C PRO A 18 19.18 -18.77 -1.88
N GLY A 19 18.09 -18.96 -1.13
CA GLY A 19 17.81 -18.25 0.12
C GLY A 19 16.81 -17.10 0.03
N SER A 20 16.54 -16.53 -1.16
CA SER A 20 15.57 -15.43 -1.32
C SER A 20 14.19 -15.77 -0.76
N PHE A 21 13.72 -17.02 -0.92
CA PHE A 21 12.46 -17.48 -0.33
C PHE A 21 12.42 -17.35 1.21
N THR A 22 13.53 -17.67 1.88
CA THR A 22 13.67 -17.56 3.34
C THR A 22 13.65 -16.11 3.80
N ASP A 23 14.31 -15.21 3.06
CA ASP A 23 14.32 -13.78 3.39
C ASP A 23 12.97 -13.12 3.11
N CYS A 24 12.27 -13.51 2.03
CA CYS A 24 10.87 -13.12 1.81
C CYS A 24 9.99 -13.55 2.99
N ALA A 25 10.16 -14.77 3.51
CA ALA A 25 9.40 -15.28 4.65
C ALA A 25 9.72 -14.52 5.95
N ARG A 26 10.99 -14.10 6.14
CA ARG A 26 11.41 -13.23 7.26
C ARG A 26 10.77 -11.84 7.16
N SER A 27 10.76 -11.23 5.99
CA SER A 27 10.11 -9.93 5.75
C SER A 27 8.60 -9.98 6.02
N VAL A 28 7.91 -11.03 5.56
CA VAL A 28 6.50 -11.25 5.92
C VAL A 28 6.34 -11.41 7.43
N GLY A 29 7.18 -12.22 8.09
CA GLY A 29 7.14 -12.40 9.55
C GLY A 29 7.31 -11.10 10.35
N ALA A 30 8.19 -10.20 9.90
CA ALA A 30 8.38 -8.88 10.51
C ALA A 30 7.14 -7.97 10.39
N ILE A 31 6.39 -8.06 9.29
CA ILE A 31 5.11 -7.34 9.12
C ILE A 31 4.04 -7.91 10.08
N LEU A 32 4.02 -9.23 10.28
CA LEU A 32 3.04 -9.85 11.20
C LEU A 32 3.34 -9.51 12.67
N ASP A 33 4.61 -9.48 13.09
CA ASP A 33 5.04 -8.98 14.41
C ASP A 33 4.71 -7.48 14.59
N LEU A 34 4.83 -6.67 13.55
CA LEU A 34 4.39 -5.27 13.59
C LEU A 34 2.86 -5.15 13.77
N LEU A 35 2.06 -5.94 13.04
CA LEU A 35 0.60 -5.98 13.23
C LEU A 35 0.20 -6.49 14.62
N ASP A 36 0.86 -7.53 15.15
CA ASP A 36 0.59 -8.04 16.49
C ASP A 36 0.86 -6.98 17.58
N ARG A 37 1.84 -6.10 17.38
CA ARG A 37 2.13 -4.97 18.30
C ARG A 37 1.12 -3.83 18.18
N LEU A 38 0.67 -3.51 16.97
CA LEU A 38 -0.33 -2.46 16.73
C LEU A 38 -1.73 -2.86 17.21
N LEU A 39 -2.14 -4.12 16.96
CA LEU A 39 -3.51 -4.59 17.18
C LEU A 39 -3.69 -5.40 18.47
N GLY A 40 -2.68 -6.20 18.86
CA GLY A 40 -2.84 -7.26 19.86
C GLY A 40 -3.04 -6.75 21.29
N ALA A 41 -2.51 -5.57 21.64
CA ALA A 41 -2.59 -5.03 22.99
C ALA A 41 -3.96 -4.42 23.36
N GLY A 42 -4.95 -4.47 22.46
CA GLY A 42 -6.37 -4.24 22.79
C GLY A 42 -7.11 -5.47 23.36
N GLY A 43 -6.53 -6.67 23.31
CA GLY A 43 -7.26 -7.92 23.60
C GLY A 43 -6.52 -8.90 24.51
N GLY A 44 -6.56 -8.69 25.84
CA GLY A 44 -5.79 -9.56 26.74
C GLY A 44 -5.98 -9.42 28.25
N SER A 45 -7.22 -9.29 28.78
CA SER A 45 -7.45 -9.68 30.19
C SER A 45 -7.49 -11.21 30.28
N GLY A 46 -6.31 -11.83 30.38
CA GLY A 46 -6.15 -13.28 30.34
C GLY A 46 -4.89 -13.73 31.07
N SER A 47 -5.08 -14.45 32.19
CA SER A 47 -3.97 -14.95 33.01
C SER A 47 -3.35 -16.21 32.42
N SER A 48 -2.05 -16.18 32.10
CA SER A 48 -1.25 -17.40 31.99
C SER A 48 0.18 -17.19 32.48
N SER A 49 0.52 -17.87 33.58
CA SER A 49 1.89 -18.05 34.02
C SER A 49 2.57 -19.11 33.13
N GLY A 50 3.69 -18.76 32.51
CA GLY A 50 4.46 -19.66 31.65
C GLY A 50 5.97 -19.36 31.75
N LYS A 51 6.79 -20.41 31.90
CA LYS A 51 8.26 -20.28 31.97
C LYS A 51 8.86 -20.19 30.58
N GLY A 52 9.90 -19.37 30.42
CA GLY A 52 10.61 -19.20 29.15
C GLY A 52 11.61 -20.33 28.83
N GLY A 53 12.07 -20.33 27.57
CA GLY A 53 13.20 -21.11 27.09
C GLY A 53 13.93 -20.30 26.01
N GLY A 54 15.25 -20.18 26.12
CA GLY A 54 16.05 -19.31 25.23
C GLY A 54 16.48 -20.00 23.95
N GLY A 55 16.50 -19.24 22.85
CA GLY A 55 17.03 -19.66 21.55
C GLY A 55 17.38 -18.43 20.71
N GLY A 56 18.64 -18.01 20.72
CA GLY A 56 19.08 -16.74 20.13
C GLY A 56 19.34 -16.84 18.62
N GLY A 57 18.70 -15.95 17.86
CA GLY A 57 19.03 -15.66 16.47
C GLY A 57 18.38 -14.34 16.06
N GLN A 58 19.15 -13.25 15.97
CA GLN A 58 18.58 -11.93 15.66
C GLN A 58 18.21 -11.82 14.17
N PRO A 59 16.97 -11.44 13.83
CA PRO A 59 16.62 -11.06 12.47
C PRO A 59 17.14 -9.64 12.17
N SER A 60 17.88 -9.47 11.07
CA SER A 60 18.30 -8.16 10.57
C SER A 60 17.13 -7.46 9.83
N GLY A 61 16.12 -7.03 10.59
CA GLY A 61 14.96 -6.29 10.08
C GLY A 61 14.51 -5.24 11.11
N ALA A 62 14.67 -3.96 10.79
CA ALA A 62 14.45 -2.86 11.72
C ALA A 62 12.97 -2.44 11.79
N ALA A 63 12.15 -3.21 12.50
CA ALA A 63 10.82 -2.77 12.92
C ALA A 63 10.93 -1.91 14.20
N THR A 64 10.97 -0.59 14.04
CA THR A 64 11.15 0.36 15.15
C THR A 64 9.84 0.62 15.90
N GLY A 65 9.55 -0.19 16.92
CA GLY A 65 8.52 0.11 17.91
C GLY A 65 9.00 1.15 18.93
N VAL A 66 8.19 2.16 19.21
CA VAL A 66 8.50 3.22 20.20
C VAL A 66 8.45 2.64 21.63
N GLY A 67 9.27 3.17 22.53
CA GLY A 67 9.58 2.57 23.83
C GLY A 67 8.42 2.46 24.83
N ALA A 68 8.50 1.45 25.70
CA ALA A 68 7.51 1.18 26.75
C ALA A 68 7.40 2.35 27.74
N GLY A 69 6.28 3.05 27.70
CA GLY A 69 6.01 4.26 28.48
C GLY A 69 5.06 5.23 27.76
N ALA A 70 5.10 5.25 26.43
CA ALA A 70 4.00 5.76 25.61
C ALA A 70 2.84 4.75 25.56
N GLY A 71 1.67 5.19 25.08
CA GLY A 71 0.63 4.29 24.60
C GLY A 71 1.08 3.52 23.35
N LEU A 72 0.22 2.62 22.86
CA LEU A 72 0.48 1.93 21.59
C LEU A 72 0.62 2.96 20.45
N PRO A 73 1.58 2.79 19.53
CA PRO A 73 1.66 3.63 18.35
C PRO A 73 0.40 3.44 17.48
N SER A 74 -0.11 4.51 16.87
CA SER A 74 -1.26 4.48 15.96
C SER A 74 -0.98 3.65 14.71
N ALA A 75 0.26 3.73 14.22
CA ALA A 75 0.71 3.14 12.98
C ALA A 75 2.18 2.70 13.06
N GLY A 76 2.68 2.09 11.98
CA GLY A 76 4.06 1.64 11.87
C GLY A 76 4.49 1.38 10.44
N PHE A 77 5.78 1.54 10.18
CA PHE A 77 6.36 1.42 8.84
C PHE A 77 7.20 0.14 8.72
N ALA A 78 7.03 -0.61 7.62
CA ALA A 78 7.71 -1.88 7.39
C ALA A 78 8.74 -1.77 6.25
N LEU A 79 10.02 -1.63 6.61
CA LEU A 79 11.13 -1.67 5.66
C LEU A 79 11.43 -3.11 5.21
N VAL A 80 10.79 -3.54 4.12
CA VAL A 80 10.89 -4.90 3.57
C VAL A 80 11.36 -4.94 2.12
N ARG A 81 12.04 -6.03 1.74
CA ARG A 81 12.43 -6.34 0.36
C ARG A 81 12.51 -7.86 0.20
N PRO A 82 12.05 -8.47 -0.92
CA PRO A 82 11.46 -7.85 -2.12
C PRO A 82 10.06 -7.26 -1.90
N PRO A 83 9.55 -6.46 -2.87
CA PRO A 83 8.15 -6.01 -2.90
C PRO A 83 7.18 -7.18 -3.11
N GLY A 84 5.87 -6.90 -3.02
CA GLY A 84 4.84 -7.94 -3.03
C GLY A 84 3.54 -7.66 -3.80
N HIS A 85 3.17 -6.41 -4.07
CA HIS A 85 1.83 -6.08 -4.62
C HIS A 85 1.52 -6.66 -6.02
N HIS A 86 2.54 -7.06 -6.78
CA HIS A 86 2.38 -7.75 -8.08
C HIS A 86 2.14 -9.27 -7.96
N VAL A 87 2.48 -9.88 -6.82
CA VAL A 87 2.47 -11.34 -6.65
C VAL A 87 1.05 -11.88 -6.62
N LEU A 88 0.74 -12.76 -7.57
CA LEU A 88 -0.58 -13.41 -7.71
C LEU A 88 -0.70 -14.62 -6.77
N PRO A 89 -1.94 -15.11 -6.51
CA PRO A 89 -2.18 -16.43 -5.96
C PRO A 89 -1.41 -17.54 -6.72
N GLY A 90 -0.31 -18.03 -6.12
CA GLY A 90 0.49 -19.11 -6.69
C GLY A 90 1.46 -18.72 -7.82
N ARG A 91 1.69 -17.42 -8.10
CA ARG A 91 2.68 -16.98 -9.10
C ARG A 91 3.51 -15.78 -8.60
N PRO A 92 4.81 -15.98 -8.30
CA PRO A 92 5.80 -14.91 -8.19
C PRO A 92 5.86 -14.08 -9.49
N MET A 93 5.92 -12.75 -9.38
CA MET A 93 6.16 -11.81 -10.48
C MET A 93 6.42 -10.40 -9.91
N GLY A 94 6.88 -9.46 -10.74
CA GLY A 94 7.13 -8.08 -10.31
C GLY A 94 8.15 -8.00 -9.19
N PHE A 95 9.26 -8.72 -9.36
CA PHE A 95 10.37 -8.84 -8.41
C PHE A 95 10.03 -9.50 -7.05
N GLY A 96 8.77 -9.88 -6.80
CA GLY A 96 8.29 -10.43 -5.53
C GLY A 96 8.03 -11.94 -5.50
N VAL A 97 8.07 -12.52 -4.29
CA VAL A 97 7.73 -13.94 -4.02
C VAL A 97 6.44 -14.11 -3.22
N PHE A 98 6.14 -13.15 -2.33
CA PHE A 98 4.95 -13.14 -1.49
C PHE A 98 4.26 -11.78 -1.56
N ASN A 99 2.93 -11.77 -1.66
CA ASN A 99 2.16 -10.53 -1.53
C ASN A 99 2.06 -10.15 -0.05
N ALA A 100 3.04 -9.40 0.43
CA ALA A 100 3.19 -9.05 1.84
C ALA A 100 1.96 -8.28 2.40
N VAL A 101 1.43 -7.31 1.66
CA VAL A 101 0.27 -6.52 2.09
C VAL A 101 -1.01 -7.36 2.12
N ALA A 102 -1.19 -8.28 1.18
CA ALA A 102 -2.34 -9.17 1.17
C ALA A 102 -2.27 -10.25 2.27
N ILE A 103 -1.07 -10.74 2.60
CA ILE A 103 -0.86 -11.61 3.77
C ILE A 103 -1.15 -10.85 5.06
N ALA A 104 -0.67 -9.60 5.18
CA ALA A 104 -0.95 -8.72 6.32
C ALA A 104 -2.46 -8.49 6.53
N ALA A 105 -3.21 -8.19 5.45
CA ALA A 105 -4.66 -8.02 5.50
C ALA A 105 -5.40 -9.30 5.93
N ARG A 106 -5.05 -10.47 5.36
CA ARG A 106 -5.67 -11.75 5.74
C ARG A 106 -5.33 -12.12 7.19
N TYR A 107 -4.09 -11.89 7.62
CA TYR A 107 -3.67 -12.09 9.01
C TYR A 107 -4.45 -11.19 9.98
N ALA A 108 -4.63 -9.91 9.68
CA ALA A 108 -5.41 -9.01 10.53
C ALA A 108 -6.89 -9.44 10.66
N ARG A 109 -7.48 -10.03 9.61
CA ARG A 109 -8.84 -10.63 9.67
C ARG A 109 -8.89 -11.88 10.53
N GLU A 110 -7.95 -12.81 10.32
CA GLU A 110 -7.94 -14.14 10.94
C GLU A 110 -7.45 -14.12 12.40
N ARG A 111 -6.45 -13.28 12.71
CA ARG A 111 -5.78 -13.22 14.02
C ARG A 111 -6.41 -12.18 14.96
N HIS A 112 -6.83 -11.04 14.42
CA HIS A 112 -7.28 -9.85 15.15
C HIS A 112 -8.75 -9.47 14.89
N GLY A 113 -9.48 -10.26 14.09
CA GLY A 113 -10.92 -10.10 13.89
C GLY A 113 -11.34 -8.91 13.02
N MET A 114 -10.41 -8.25 12.31
CA MET A 114 -10.73 -7.09 11.48
C MET A 114 -11.76 -7.43 10.39
N GLU A 115 -12.82 -6.63 10.28
CA GLU A 115 -13.92 -6.88 9.34
C GLU A 115 -13.76 -6.12 8.03
N ARG A 116 -13.31 -4.85 8.10
CA ARG A 116 -13.15 -3.95 6.96
C ARG A 116 -11.71 -3.42 6.92
N ILE A 117 -10.96 -3.80 5.88
CA ILE A 117 -9.57 -3.36 5.67
C ILE A 117 -9.50 -2.51 4.40
N LEU A 118 -8.86 -1.35 4.49
CA LEU A 118 -8.50 -0.54 3.33
C LEU A 118 -7.04 -0.81 2.98
N ILE A 119 -6.77 -1.14 1.72
CA ILE A 119 -5.42 -1.18 1.16
C ILE A 119 -5.31 -0.05 0.13
N VAL A 120 -4.40 0.90 0.35
CA VAL A 120 -4.07 1.95 -0.62
C VAL A 120 -2.70 1.68 -1.23
N ASP A 121 -2.58 1.87 -2.55
CA ASP A 121 -1.42 1.53 -3.36
C ASP A 121 -1.02 2.72 -4.22
N PHE A 122 0.08 3.39 -3.84
CA PHE A 122 0.60 4.58 -4.53
C PHE A 122 1.92 4.33 -5.27
N ASP A 123 2.34 3.06 -5.35
CA ASP A 123 3.36 2.61 -6.30
C ASP A 123 2.95 2.98 -7.74
N VAL A 124 3.91 3.31 -8.59
CA VAL A 124 3.63 3.78 -9.95
C VAL A 124 3.08 2.68 -10.85
N HIS A 125 3.30 1.42 -10.49
CA HIS A 125 2.77 0.24 -11.15
C HIS A 125 1.46 -0.21 -10.48
N HIS A 126 0.49 -0.66 -11.27
CA HIS A 126 -0.72 -1.24 -10.70
C HIS A 126 -0.41 -2.57 -9.98
N GLY A 127 -0.71 -2.64 -8.67
CA GLY A 127 -0.56 -3.81 -7.81
C GLY A 127 -1.54 -4.94 -8.12
N ASN A 128 -1.40 -5.52 -9.31
CA ASN A 128 -2.28 -6.53 -9.89
C ASN A 128 -2.47 -7.78 -9.01
N GLY A 129 -1.45 -8.17 -8.24
CA GLY A 129 -1.54 -9.28 -7.30
C GLY A 129 -2.42 -8.95 -6.11
N THR A 130 -2.31 -7.75 -5.55
CA THR A 130 -3.19 -7.29 -4.47
C THR A 130 -4.62 -7.17 -4.96
N MET A 131 -4.83 -6.62 -6.16
CA MET A 131 -6.14 -6.60 -6.81
C MET A 131 -6.72 -8.02 -6.97
N GLU A 132 -5.96 -8.98 -7.50
CA GLU A 132 -6.42 -10.35 -7.74
C GLU A 132 -6.74 -11.11 -6.43
N VAL A 133 -5.99 -10.87 -5.36
CA VAL A 133 -6.21 -11.54 -4.06
C VAL A 133 -7.51 -11.11 -3.35
N PHE A 134 -8.07 -9.94 -3.71
CA PHE A 134 -9.28 -9.35 -3.10
C PHE A 134 -10.41 -9.00 -4.08
N TYR A 135 -10.29 -9.34 -5.37
CA TYR A 135 -11.23 -8.91 -6.41
C TYR A 135 -12.70 -9.29 -6.15
N ASP A 136 -12.90 -10.43 -5.48
CA ASP A 136 -14.22 -10.97 -5.11
C ASP A 136 -14.59 -10.74 -3.63
N ASP A 137 -13.78 -10.01 -2.85
CA ASP A 137 -13.92 -9.87 -1.40
C ASP A 137 -14.45 -8.50 -0.94
N CYS A 138 -15.71 -8.46 -0.48
CA CYS A 138 -16.37 -7.24 -0.01
C CYS A 138 -15.82 -6.65 1.30
N ARG A 139 -14.87 -7.32 1.94
CA ARG A 139 -14.26 -6.95 3.23
C ARG A 139 -12.90 -6.25 3.09
N THR A 140 -12.35 -6.16 1.89
CA THR A 140 -11.08 -5.48 1.63
C THR A 140 -11.21 -4.53 0.45
N LEU A 141 -11.26 -3.22 0.74
CA LEU A 141 -11.26 -2.19 -0.29
C LEU A 141 -9.82 -1.97 -0.77
N TYR A 142 -9.53 -2.31 -2.02
CA TYR A 142 -8.26 -1.99 -2.68
C TYR A 142 -8.39 -0.71 -3.51
N ILE A 143 -7.50 0.26 -3.29
CA ILE A 143 -7.43 1.51 -4.05
C ILE A 143 -6.01 1.67 -4.62
N SER A 144 -5.88 1.93 -5.92
CA SER A 144 -4.58 2.16 -6.55
C SER A 144 -4.53 3.43 -7.39
N THR A 145 -3.52 4.27 -7.16
CA THR A 145 -3.17 5.47 -7.92
C THR A 145 -1.82 5.25 -8.63
N HIS A 146 -1.87 4.80 -9.89
CA HIS A 146 -0.72 4.31 -10.66
C HIS A 146 -0.67 4.93 -12.06
N GLN A 147 0.43 4.76 -12.80
CA GLN A 147 0.55 5.30 -14.16
C GLN A 147 -0.23 4.47 -15.19
N ALA A 148 -1.15 5.14 -15.89
CA ALA A 148 -1.95 4.60 -16.97
C ALA A 148 -1.09 4.08 -18.12
N GLY A 149 -1.22 2.78 -18.43
CA GLY A 149 -0.55 2.15 -19.57
C GLY A 149 0.91 1.73 -19.31
N LEU A 150 1.39 1.85 -18.06
CA LEU A 150 2.64 1.21 -17.63
C LEU A 150 2.43 -0.31 -17.48
N TRP A 151 3.51 -1.08 -17.38
CA TRP A 151 3.45 -2.46 -16.91
C TRP A 151 2.82 -2.50 -15.50
N PRO A 152 2.02 -3.52 -15.12
CA PRO A 152 1.65 -4.74 -15.84
C PRO A 152 0.39 -4.61 -16.73
N TYR A 153 0.07 -3.41 -17.24
CA TYR A 153 -1.03 -3.14 -18.19
C TYR A 153 -2.45 -3.54 -17.71
N THR A 154 -2.60 -3.68 -16.40
CA THR A 154 -3.88 -3.80 -15.66
C THR A 154 -4.20 -2.47 -14.97
N GLY A 155 -5.14 -2.42 -14.02
CA GLY A 155 -5.47 -1.18 -13.30
C GLY A 155 -6.40 -0.24 -14.07
N LYS A 156 -7.18 -0.78 -15.01
CA LYS A 156 -8.08 0.05 -15.83
C LYS A 156 -9.25 0.47 -14.96
N ALA A 157 -9.70 1.73 -15.03
CA ALA A 157 -10.81 2.26 -14.21
C ALA A 157 -12.17 1.52 -14.33
N ARG A 158 -12.28 0.48 -15.17
CA ARG A 158 -13.44 -0.44 -15.30
C ARG A 158 -13.26 -1.78 -14.56
N GLU A 159 -12.06 -2.06 -14.06
CA GLU A 159 -11.70 -3.25 -13.29
C GLU A 159 -11.98 -2.88 -11.83
N THR A 160 -13.19 -3.22 -11.34
CA THR A 160 -13.79 -2.69 -10.09
C THR A 160 -14.33 -3.81 -9.18
N GLY A 161 -13.66 -4.96 -9.16
CA GLY A 161 -14.09 -6.15 -8.43
C GLY A 161 -15.21 -6.92 -9.15
N ALA A 162 -15.47 -8.14 -8.66
CA ALA A 162 -16.56 -9.01 -9.11
C ALA A 162 -17.17 -9.75 -7.89
N ALA A 163 -18.16 -10.62 -8.14
CA ALA A 163 -18.94 -11.31 -7.10
C ALA A 163 -19.37 -10.36 -5.96
N ASP A 164 -19.12 -10.73 -4.70
CA ASP A 164 -19.41 -9.90 -3.53
C ASP A 164 -18.50 -8.65 -3.46
N GLY A 165 -17.23 -8.80 -3.87
CA GLY A 165 -16.21 -7.75 -3.93
C GLY A 165 -16.43 -6.69 -5.00
N ALA A 166 -17.50 -6.75 -5.79
CA ALA A 166 -17.84 -5.69 -6.73
C ALA A 166 -17.99 -4.34 -5.99
N GLY A 167 -17.21 -3.35 -6.41
CA GLY A 167 -17.06 -2.04 -5.76
C GLY A 167 -15.84 -1.94 -4.83
N ALA A 168 -15.32 -3.05 -4.30
CA ALA A 168 -14.18 -3.10 -3.40
C ALA A 168 -12.81 -3.00 -4.12
N THR A 169 -12.79 -2.53 -5.36
CA THR A 169 -11.56 -2.26 -6.13
C THR A 169 -11.72 -0.95 -6.87
N VAL A 170 -10.76 -0.04 -6.67
CA VAL A 170 -10.80 1.35 -7.13
C VAL A 170 -9.52 1.67 -7.86
N ASN A 171 -9.60 1.65 -9.18
CA ASN A 171 -8.47 1.89 -10.06
C ASN A 171 -8.46 3.33 -10.58
N VAL A 172 -7.41 4.08 -10.24
CA VAL A 172 -7.19 5.48 -10.64
C VAL A 172 -5.95 5.57 -11.54
N PRO A 173 -6.06 5.17 -12.82
CA PRO A 173 -4.95 5.24 -13.77
C PRO A 173 -4.67 6.69 -14.18
N LEU A 174 -3.57 7.24 -13.67
CA LEU A 174 -3.12 8.62 -13.91
C LEU A 174 -2.27 8.72 -15.18
N PRO A 175 -2.43 9.77 -16.01
CA PRO A 175 -1.60 9.96 -17.20
C PRO A 175 -0.13 10.21 -16.84
N GLY A 176 0.81 9.71 -17.64
CA GLY A 176 2.23 10.10 -17.55
C GLY A 176 2.39 11.63 -17.63
N GLY A 177 3.31 12.17 -16.84
CA GLY A 177 3.47 13.59 -16.50
C GLY A 177 2.71 14.02 -15.24
N SER A 178 1.92 13.16 -14.61
CA SER A 178 1.24 13.46 -13.33
C SER A 178 2.23 13.63 -12.19
N GLY A 179 2.06 14.68 -11.39
CA GLY A 179 2.88 15.05 -10.24
C GLY A 179 2.05 15.23 -8.97
N ASP A 180 2.54 16.09 -8.08
CA ASP A 180 1.94 16.32 -6.76
C ASP A 180 0.50 16.81 -6.84
N GLU A 181 0.14 17.65 -7.82
CA GLU A 181 -1.22 18.18 -7.93
C GLU A 181 -2.19 17.11 -8.46
N ALA A 182 -1.77 16.34 -9.46
CA ALA A 182 -2.54 15.19 -9.94
C ALA A 182 -2.80 14.16 -8.83
N MET A 183 -1.80 13.91 -7.98
CA MET A 183 -1.93 13.02 -6.82
C MET A 183 -2.86 13.61 -5.76
N ARG A 184 -2.70 14.89 -5.40
CA ARG A 184 -3.61 15.59 -4.48
C ARG A 184 -5.06 15.52 -4.94
N GLU A 185 -5.33 15.82 -6.20
CA GLU A 185 -6.70 15.81 -6.72
C GLU A 185 -7.25 14.40 -6.93
N ALA A 186 -6.42 13.39 -7.23
CA ALA A 186 -6.83 11.99 -7.19
C ALA A 186 -7.30 11.58 -5.78
N TRP A 187 -6.55 11.96 -4.76
CA TRP A 187 -6.85 11.62 -3.37
C TRP A 187 -8.06 12.37 -2.83
N ARG A 188 -8.08 13.70 -2.94
CA ARG A 188 -9.19 14.55 -2.48
C ARG A 188 -10.50 14.24 -3.18
N ARG A 189 -10.46 13.85 -4.46
CA ARG A 189 -11.67 13.56 -5.23
C ARG A 189 -12.10 12.09 -5.13
N VAL A 190 -11.19 11.12 -5.03
CA VAL A 190 -11.53 9.68 -5.11
C VAL A 190 -11.12 8.90 -3.85
N VAL A 191 -9.83 8.93 -3.46
CA VAL A 191 -9.30 8.04 -2.41
C VAL A 191 -9.92 8.34 -1.03
N LEU A 192 -10.01 9.61 -0.63
CA LEU A 192 -10.55 9.96 0.69
C LEU A 192 -12.07 9.71 0.77
N PRO A 193 -12.92 10.15 -0.19
CA PRO A 193 -14.34 9.81 -0.17
C PRO A 193 -14.60 8.30 -0.25
N ALA A 194 -13.73 7.52 -0.90
CA ALA A 194 -13.81 6.06 -0.87
C ALA A 194 -13.58 5.49 0.54
N ALA A 195 -12.49 5.92 1.19
CA ALA A 195 -12.13 5.51 2.55
C ALA A 195 -13.21 5.90 3.58
N GLU A 196 -13.72 7.13 3.51
CA GLU A 196 -14.76 7.67 4.40
C GLU A 196 -16.04 6.81 4.40
N ARG A 197 -16.49 6.37 3.21
CA ARG A 197 -17.74 5.59 3.06
C ARG A 197 -17.57 4.12 3.45
N PHE A 198 -16.42 3.54 3.12
CA PHE A 198 -16.06 2.18 3.51
C PHE A 198 -15.86 2.01 5.03
N GLY A 199 -15.41 3.07 5.70
CA GLY A 199 -15.21 3.10 7.15
C GLY A 199 -14.29 1.99 7.67
N PRO A 200 -13.02 1.90 7.19
CA PRO A 200 -12.10 0.83 7.54
C PRO A 200 -11.78 0.80 9.04
N GLN A 201 -11.44 -0.39 9.54
CA GLN A 201 -10.89 -0.60 10.89
C GLN A 201 -9.37 -0.70 10.88
N LEU A 202 -8.78 -1.02 9.73
CA LEU A 202 -7.35 -1.05 9.49
C LEU A 202 -7.06 -0.49 8.09
N LEU A 203 -6.04 0.36 8.02
CA LEU A 203 -5.44 0.88 6.81
C LEU A 203 -4.09 0.18 6.60
N LEU A 204 -3.83 -0.28 5.38
CA LEU A 204 -2.55 -0.82 4.93
C LEU A 204 -2.12 -0.07 3.66
N VAL A 205 -0.81 0.12 3.50
CA VAL A 205 -0.26 0.99 2.45
C VAL A 205 0.84 0.25 1.68
N SER A 206 0.63 0.05 0.38
CA SER A 206 1.72 -0.27 -0.56
C SER A 206 2.45 1.02 -0.90
N ALA A 207 3.49 1.33 -0.14
CA ALA A 207 4.28 2.55 -0.29
C ALA A 207 5.44 2.36 -1.29
N GLY A 208 5.11 2.35 -2.58
CA GLY A 208 6.10 2.45 -3.67
C GLY A 208 6.53 3.91 -3.87
N TYR A 209 7.81 4.15 -4.16
CA TYR A 209 8.38 5.49 -4.35
C TYR A 209 8.89 5.75 -5.78
N ASP A 210 8.58 4.84 -6.70
CA ASP A 210 8.98 4.86 -8.11
C ASP A 210 8.11 5.77 -9.00
N ALA A 211 7.05 6.39 -8.45
CA ALA A 211 6.36 7.51 -9.09
C ALA A 211 7.15 8.84 -8.97
N HIS A 212 8.32 8.82 -8.30
CA HIS A 212 9.13 10.00 -8.06
C HIS A 212 9.79 10.52 -9.35
N TRP A 213 9.90 11.84 -9.53
CA TRP A 213 10.45 12.49 -10.75
C TRP A 213 11.90 12.12 -11.15
N ARG A 214 12.59 11.33 -10.34
CA ARG A 214 13.96 10.83 -10.63
C ARG A 214 14.01 9.33 -10.98
N ASP A 215 12.90 8.62 -10.90
CA ASP A 215 12.88 7.19 -11.16
C ASP A 215 12.94 6.88 -12.67
N PRO A 216 13.80 5.95 -13.13
CA PRO A 216 13.92 5.63 -14.55
C PRO A 216 12.84 4.66 -15.07
N LEU A 217 11.99 4.08 -14.21
CA LEU A 217 11.01 3.05 -14.60
C LEU A 217 9.66 3.64 -15.05
N ALA A 218 9.37 4.90 -14.68
CA ALA A 218 8.10 5.55 -14.95
C ALA A 218 8.24 6.94 -15.59
N GLY A 219 7.08 7.56 -15.88
CA GLY A 219 6.97 8.92 -16.40
C GLY A 219 6.11 9.81 -15.50
N MET A 220 5.94 9.46 -14.22
CA MET A 220 5.35 10.34 -13.22
C MET A 220 6.41 11.26 -12.61
N GLN A 221 5.95 12.35 -12.02
CA GLN A 221 6.80 13.40 -11.48
C GLN A 221 6.39 13.80 -10.06
N ILE A 222 5.99 12.81 -9.23
CA ILE A 222 5.75 13.03 -7.80
C ILE A 222 7.06 13.56 -7.20
N THR A 223 6.96 14.59 -6.36
CA THR A 223 8.08 15.04 -5.56
C THR A 223 8.05 14.39 -4.19
N ALA A 224 9.24 14.22 -3.64
CA ALA A 224 9.59 14.62 -2.30
C ALA A 224 8.43 15.16 -1.39
N ALA A 225 7.82 16.31 -1.73
CA ALA A 225 6.73 16.92 -0.96
C ALA A 225 5.38 16.19 -1.11
N GLY A 226 5.08 15.66 -2.31
CA GLY A 226 3.91 14.84 -2.57
C GLY A 226 3.87 13.59 -1.69
N TYR A 227 4.99 12.87 -1.54
CA TYR A 227 5.05 11.70 -0.66
C TYR A 227 4.87 12.04 0.82
N HIS A 228 5.41 13.17 1.30
CA HIS A 228 5.12 13.62 2.66
C HIS A 228 3.63 13.91 2.84
N TRP A 229 3.03 14.64 1.91
CA TRP A 229 1.60 14.92 1.93
C TRP A 229 0.73 13.64 1.94
N LEU A 230 1.14 12.61 1.18
CA LEU A 230 0.50 11.30 1.19
C LEU A 230 0.57 10.63 2.58
N ALA A 231 1.75 10.58 3.20
CA ALA A 231 1.88 9.96 4.52
C ALA A 231 1.13 10.73 5.61
N LEU A 232 1.16 12.06 5.57
CA LEU A 232 0.45 12.88 6.54
C LEU A 232 -1.06 12.76 6.44
N ILE A 233 -1.63 12.65 5.24
CA ILE A 233 -3.08 12.48 5.08
C ILE A 233 -3.57 11.05 5.44
N LEU A 234 -2.64 10.12 5.68
CA LEU A 234 -2.91 8.77 6.18
C LEU A 234 -3.00 8.71 7.72
N GLU A 235 -2.25 9.53 8.47
CA GLU A 235 -2.47 9.71 9.93
C GLU A 235 -3.45 10.86 10.27
N GLY A 236 -3.52 11.91 9.45
CA GLY A 236 -4.39 13.08 9.64
C GLY A 236 -3.69 14.44 9.94
N GLY A 237 -2.43 14.63 9.57
CA GLY A 237 -1.68 15.90 9.71
C GLY A 237 -1.48 16.68 8.40
N TYR A 238 -0.83 17.87 8.42
CA TYR A 238 -0.72 18.78 7.26
C TYR A 238 0.51 19.75 7.23
N ASP A 239 1.73 19.33 6.83
CA ASP A 239 2.87 20.16 6.32
C ASP A 239 4.05 19.26 5.85
N GLY A 240 4.74 19.43 4.69
CA GLY A 240 5.57 18.33 4.12
C GLY A 240 6.70 18.55 3.07
N LEU A 241 7.63 17.57 2.99
CA LEU A 241 8.88 17.37 2.18
C LEU A 241 9.66 16.13 2.78
N SER A 242 10.62 15.37 2.22
CA SER A 242 11.45 15.42 1.00
C SER A 242 11.67 14.02 0.34
N LEU A 243 12.83 13.60 -0.24
CA LEU A 243 13.05 12.27 -0.92
C LEU A 243 13.76 11.09 -0.18
N ALA A 244 14.84 11.24 0.60
CA ALA A 244 15.39 10.11 1.41
C ALA A 244 14.54 9.86 2.67
N GLU A 245 14.39 10.89 3.51
CA GLU A 245 13.28 11.85 3.50
C GLU A 245 11.95 11.50 2.77
N SER A 246 11.81 10.48 1.92
CA SER A 246 10.61 9.76 1.43
C SER A 246 10.08 8.78 2.46
N VAL A 247 10.96 7.85 2.82
CA VAL A 247 10.79 6.97 3.98
C VAL A 247 10.80 7.83 5.25
N GLU A 248 11.71 8.80 5.35
CA GLU A 248 11.73 9.72 6.50
C GLU A 248 10.59 10.74 6.47
N ALA A 249 10.07 11.23 5.34
CA ALA A 249 8.81 11.99 5.34
C ALA A 249 7.64 11.12 5.78
N SER A 250 7.64 9.86 5.37
CA SER A 250 6.60 8.94 5.74
C SER A 250 6.68 8.61 7.23
N VAL A 251 7.87 8.45 7.78
CA VAL A 251 8.12 8.18 9.21
C VAL A 251 7.96 9.44 10.08
N GLU A 252 8.41 10.62 9.64
CA GLU A 252 8.18 11.92 10.30
C GLU A 252 6.70 12.32 10.22
N GLY A 253 6.02 12.07 9.10
CA GLY A 253 4.57 12.22 8.95
C GLY A 253 3.77 11.26 9.82
N LEU A 254 4.18 9.98 9.90
CA LEU A 254 3.70 9.00 10.88
C LEU A 254 3.97 9.42 12.34
N MET A 255 4.90 10.35 12.57
CA MET A 255 5.19 10.95 13.88
C MET A 255 4.62 12.39 14.05
N GLY A 256 3.87 12.90 13.07
CA GLY A 256 3.28 14.25 13.10
C GLY A 256 4.30 15.40 13.11
N ARG A 257 5.46 15.22 12.49
CA ARG A 257 6.59 16.18 12.51
C ARG A 257 6.73 16.97 11.19
N PRO A 258 7.35 18.16 11.23
CA PRO A 258 7.71 18.90 10.02
C PRO A 258 8.74 18.15 9.18
N ALA A 259 8.80 18.51 7.91
CA ALA A 259 9.62 17.85 6.93
C ALA A 259 11.14 18.12 7.01
N PRO A 260 11.99 17.13 6.65
CA PRO A 260 13.38 17.39 6.28
C PRO A 260 13.50 18.24 5.00
N SER A 261 14.55 19.06 4.93
CA SER A 261 14.74 20.10 3.90
C SER A 261 15.60 19.63 2.71
N ALA A 262 15.00 19.01 1.68
CA ALA A 262 15.64 18.90 0.38
C ALA A 262 15.59 20.21 -0.39
N ALA A 263 16.52 20.35 -1.34
CA ALA A 263 16.37 21.31 -2.41
C ALA A 263 15.14 20.94 -3.27
N PRO A 264 14.26 21.91 -3.62
CA PRO A 264 13.19 21.66 -4.57
C PRO A 264 13.78 21.23 -5.94
N PRO A 265 13.03 20.46 -6.76
CA PRO A 265 13.48 20.09 -8.09
C PRO A 265 13.83 21.35 -8.90
N PRO A 266 14.95 21.37 -9.64
CA PRO A 266 15.38 22.57 -10.35
C PRO A 266 14.34 22.96 -11.41
N PRO A 267 14.19 24.25 -11.79
CA PRO A 267 13.05 24.76 -12.59
C PRO A 267 12.88 24.24 -14.04
N ARG A 268 13.53 23.13 -14.40
CA ARG A 268 13.41 22.41 -15.67
C ARG A 268 13.35 20.87 -15.51
N ALA A 269 13.30 20.36 -14.28
CA ALA A 269 13.22 18.93 -14.00
C ALA A 269 11.78 18.40 -13.91
N LEU A 270 10.82 19.25 -13.56
CA LEU A 270 9.40 18.96 -13.69
C LEU A 270 8.86 19.57 -15.00
N HIS A 271 7.86 18.91 -15.59
CA HIS A 271 7.08 19.43 -16.69
C HIS A 271 5.73 19.99 -16.19
N GLU A 272 4.97 20.63 -17.07
CA GLU A 272 3.59 21.02 -16.75
C GLU A 272 2.72 19.78 -16.57
N GLU A 273 2.01 19.68 -15.44
CA GLU A 273 1.18 18.52 -15.17
C GLU A 273 0.00 18.42 -16.16
N PRO A 274 -0.38 17.20 -16.59
CA PRO A 274 -1.42 16.98 -17.60
C PRO A 274 -2.84 17.13 -17.00
N CYS A 275 -3.13 18.21 -16.26
CA CYS A 275 -4.33 18.39 -15.45
C CYS A 275 -5.64 18.09 -16.20
N SER A 276 -5.78 18.56 -17.45
CA SER A 276 -6.97 18.30 -18.27
C SER A 276 -7.16 16.83 -18.71
N LYS A 277 -6.12 15.99 -18.60
CA LYS A 277 -6.20 14.52 -18.72
C LYS A 277 -6.49 13.87 -17.37
N VAL A 278 -5.92 14.39 -16.28
CA VAL A 278 -6.21 13.96 -14.89
C VAL A 278 -7.69 14.15 -14.58
N ASP A 279 -8.25 15.34 -14.84
CA ASP A 279 -9.68 15.63 -14.69
C ASP A 279 -10.55 14.59 -15.41
N LYS A 280 -10.20 14.22 -16.65
CA LYS A 280 -10.94 13.23 -17.45
C LYS A 280 -10.80 11.82 -16.87
N ALA A 281 -9.63 11.45 -16.34
CA ALA A 281 -9.44 10.18 -15.65
C ALA A 281 -10.30 10.09 -14.38
N LEU A 282 -10.27 11.12 -13.53
CA LEU A 282 -11.05 11.19 -12.29
C LEU A 282 -12.57 11.26 -12.56
N GLN A 283 -13.00 12.00 -13.58
CA GLN A 283 -14.39 11.96 -14.07
C GLN A 283 -14.77 10.56 -14.57
N GLY A 284 -13.86 9.87 -15.25
CA GLY A 284 -14.04 8.49 -15.72
C GLY A 284 -14.20 7.45 -14.61
N VAL A 285 -13.56 7.66 -13.45
CA VAL A 285 -13.79 6.85 -12.23
C VAL A 285 -15.15 7.21 -11.62
N LYS A 286 -15.43 8.50 -11.37
CA LYS A 286 -16.69 8.97 -10.77
C LYS A 286 -17.95 8.70 -11.61
N GLY A 287 -17.81 8.56 -12.92
CA GLY A 287 -18.91 8.15 -13.79
C GLY A 287 -19.33 6.69 -13.56
N ARG A 288 -18.37 5.81 -13.24
CA ARG A 288 -18.60 4.38 -12.99
C ARG A 288 -19.13 4.12 -11.59
N GLU A 289 -18.66 4.89 -10.62
CA GLU A 289 -19.27 5.05 -9.29
C GLU A 289 -20.79 5.29 -9.41
N ARG A 290 -21.19 6.38 -10.08
CA ARG A 290 -22.61 6.76 -10.20
C ARG A 290 -23.45 5.76 -10.97
N ALA A 291 -22.98 5.31 -12.13
CA ALA A 291 -23.68 4.31 -12.93
C ALA A 291 -23.95 3.00 -12.14
N ARG A 292 -23.08 2.65 -11.19
CA ARG A 292 -23.24 1.49 -10.33
C ARG A 292 -24.23 1.71 -9.17
N THR A 293 -24.26 2.90 -8.57
CA THR A 293 -25.26 3.26 -7.55
C THR A 293 -26.66 3.43 -8.14
N GLU A 294 -26.77 3.93 -9.37
CA GLU A 294 -28.05 4.12 -10.08
C GLU A 294 -28.61 2.79 -10.63
N GLY A 295 -27.75 1.84 -11.01
CA GLY A 295 -28.13 0.54 -11.56
C GLY A 295 -28.69 -0.49 -10.57
N GLY A 296 -29.09 -0.09 -9.36
CA GLY A 296 -29.67 -0.98 -8.35
C GLY A 296 -28.70 -1.99 -7.71
N GLY A 297 -27.41 -1.94 -8.07
CA GLY A 297 -26.38 -2.67 -7.33
C GLY A 297 -26.20 -2.09 -5.92
N PRO A 298 -25.67 -2.86 -4.96
CA PRO A 298 -25.37 -2.32 -3.64
C PRO A 298 -24.36 -1.17 -3.81
N GLY A 299 -24.72 0.01 -3.32
CA GLY A 299 -23.91 1.23 -3.36
C GLY A 299 -22.69 1.17 -2.43
N ARG A 300 -21.82 0.19 -2.66
CA ARG A 300 -20.55 0.00 -1.96
C ARG A 300 -19.48 0.85 -2.61
N TRP A 301 -19.28 2.00 -1.98
CA TRP A 301 -17.95 2.44 -1.54
C TRP A 301 -17.95 2.21 -0.03
#